data_AF-A0A6M8E803-F1
#
_entry.id   AF-A0A6M8E803-F1
#
_cell.length_a   1.000
_cell.length_b   1.000
_cell.length_c   1.000
_cell.angle_alpha   90.00
_cell.angle_beta   90.00
_cell.angle_gamma   90.00
#
_symmetry.space_group_name_H-M   'P 1'
#
loop_
_entity.id
_entity.type
_entity.pdbx_description
1 polymer ?
#
loop_
_entity_poly.entity_id
_entity_poly.type
_entity_poly.pdbx_seq_one_letter_code
_entity_poly.pdbx_strand_id
1 'polypeptide(L)'
;MSINPSLQTVTFSTIKMLNESTKLIGLPKLKGQVIITLPNILEFNDKLKESINFSKNDIECFIITSSTQNDIEILIEKYNLNKSFISNDFKSFSKIFDLRDEKNNLIKSLIMINKDCQIIHKEIL
;
A
#
# COMPACT_ATOMS: atom_id res chain seq x y z
N MET A 1 16.03 -19.39 1.75
CA MET A 1 15.13 -18.68 0.83
C MET A 1 14.53 -19.72 -0.08
N SER A 2 13.19 -19.85 -0.10
CA SER A 2 12.49 -20.84 -0.91
C SER A 2 11.44 -20.11 -1.72
N ILE A 3 11.85 -19.61 -2.89
CA ILE A 3 10.98 -18.94 -3.84
C ILE A 3 9.95 -19.95 -4.34
N ASN A 4 8.66 -19.62 -4.26
CA ASN A 4 7.62 -20.46 -4.83
C ASN A 4 7.46 -20.14 -6.32
N PRO A 5 7.76 -21.07 -7.26
CA PRO A 5 7.68 -20.79 -8.69
C PRO A 5 6.26 -20.51 -9.19
N SER A 6 5.22 -20.84 -8.43
CA SER A 6 3.82 -20.56 -8.82
C SER A 6 3.37 -19.14 -8.49
N LEU A 7 4.13 -18.37 -7.71
CA LEU A 7 3.76 -17.02 -7.28
C LEU A 7 4.46 -15.96 -8.12
N GLN A 8 3.72 -14.90 -8.45
CA GLN A 8 4.25 -13.77 -9.20
C GLN A 8 5.25 -12.98 -8.35
N THR A 9 6.48 -12.83 -8.87
CA THR A 9 7.46 -11.91 -8.31
C THR A 9 7.07 -10.47 -8.65
N VAL A 10 7.14 -9.60 -7.65
CA VAL A 10 6.86 -8.18 -7.80
C VAL A 10 7.98 -7.51 -8.58
N THR A 11 7.62 -6.78 -9.64
CA THR A 11 8.56 -5.88 -10.30
C THR A 11 8.95 -4.76 -9.34
N PHE A 12 10.25 -4.52 -9.21
CA PHE A 12 10.78 -3.44 -8.40
C PHE A 12 10.14 -2.10 -8.77
N SER A 13 9.64 -1.36 -7.76
CA SER A 13 9.07 -0.04 -7.95
C SER A 13 9.34 0.88 -6.77
N THR A 14 9.47 2.17 -7.05
CA THR A 14 9.53 3.22 -6.04
C THR A 14 8.16 3.85 -5.85
N ILE A 15 7.91 4.34 -4.64
CA ILE A 15 6.73 5.15 -4.35
C ILE A 15 7.09 6.27 -3.37
N LYS A 16 6.68 7.50 -3.71
CA LYS A 16 6.89 8.68 -2.88
C LYS A 16 5.82 8.74 -1.80
N MET A 17 6.23 8.81 -0.54
CA MET A 17 5.34 8.95 0.61
C MET A 17 5.10 10.43 0.94
N LEU A 18 4.07 10.74 1.73
CA LEU A 18 3.71 12.10 2.10
C LEU A 18 4.72 12.82 3.00
N ASN A 19 5.64 12.07 3.62
CA ASN A 19 6.77 12.66 4.35
C ASN A 19 7.98 12.93 3.42
N GLU A 20 7.78 12.96 2.11
CA GLU A 20 8.82 13.11 1.08
C GLU A 20 9.82 11.95 0.99
N SER A 21 9.68 10.90 1.80
CA SER A 21 10.53 9.72 1.70
C SER A 21 10.11 8.83 0.53
N THR A 22 11.09 8.21 -0.13
CA THR A 22 10.83 7.21 -1.17
C THR A 22 10.92 5.82 -0.56
N LYS A 23 9.86 5.03 -0.72
CA LYS A 23 9.82 3.63 -0.31
C LYS A 23 9.97 2.72 -1.51
N LEU A 24 10.63 1.59 -1.29
CA LEU A 24 10.90 0.58 -2.30
C LEU A 24 9.96 -0.60 -2.08
N ILE A 25 9.28 -1.00 -3.16
CA ILE A 25 8.39 -2.16 -3.23
C ILE A 25 9.06 -3.20 -4.14
N GLY A 26 8.93 -4.48 -3.79
CA GLY A 26 9.57 -5.57 -4.55
C GLY A 26 11.06 -5.76 -4.26
N LEU A 27 11.57 -5.24 -3.13
CA LEU A 27 12.90 -5.60 -2.61
C LEU A 27 12.79 -6.51 -1.38
N PRO A 28 13.71 -7.49 -1.23
CA PRO A 28 13.72 -8.37 -0.07
C PRO A 28 13.86 -7.56 1.22
N LYS A 29 13.00 -7.87 2.20
CA LYS A 29 12.94 -7.18 3.48
C LYS A 29 12.74 -8.19 4.61
N LEU A 30 13.06 -7.76 5.83
CA LEU A 30 12.81 -8.55 7.04
C LEU A 30 11.32 -8.73 7.34
N LYS A 31 10.48 -7.80 6.86
CA LYS A 31 9.02 -7.78 7.05
C LYS A 31 8.30 -8.07 5.74
N GLY A 32 7.11 -8.67 5.85
CA GLY A 32 6.17 -8.69 4.73
C GLY A 32 5.67 -7.28 4.42
N GLN A 33 5.06 -7.09 3.26
CA GLN A 33 4.51 -5.80 2.85
C GLN A 33 3.02 -5.97 2.55
N VAL A 34 2.20 -5.08 3.10
CA VAL A 34 0.78 -4.99 2.77
C VAL A 34 0.54 -3.62 2.15
N ILE A 35 -0.04 -3.62 0.96
CA ILE A 35 -0.38 -2.40 0.24
C ILE A 35 -1.89 -2.36 0.12
N ILE A 36 -2.47 -1.29 0.65
CA ILE A 36 -3.90 -1.03 0.62
C ILE A 36 -4.10 0.15 -0.31
N THR A 37 -4.81 -0.03 -1.41
CA THR A 37 -5.26 1.10 -2.22
C THR A 37 -6.64 1.53 -1.73
N LEU A 38 -6.75 2.79 -1.34
CA LEU A 38 -7.99 3.43 -0.87
C LEU A 38 -8.24 4.67 -1.71
N PRO A 39 -9.03 4.58 -2.80
CA PRO A 39 -9.29 5.72 -3.68
C PRO A 39 -9.85 6.91 -2.89
N ASN A 40 -10.80 6.62 -2.00
CA ASN A 40 -11.27 7.51 -0.94
C ASN A 40 -10.64 7.12 0.40
N ILE A 41 -9.69 7.92 0.89
CA ILE A 41 -8.97 7.67 2.15
C ILE A 41 -9.88 7.81 3.37
N LEU A 42 -11.01 8.52 3.26
CA LEU A 42 -11.97 8.69 4.36
C LEU A 42 -12.73 7.40 4.71
N GLU A 43 -12.66 6.36 3.87
CA GLU A 43 -13.16 5.03 4.18
C GLU A 43 -12.31 4.30 5.23
N PHE A 44 -11.13 4.84 5.55
CA PHE A 44 -10.28 4.32 6.61
C PHE A 44 -10.97 4.44 7.98
N ASN A 45 -10.97 3.33 8.72
CA ASN A 45 -11.71 3.16 9.97
C ASN A 45 -10.86 2.56 11.09
N ASP A 46 -11.43 2.50 12.30
CA ASP A 46 -10.76 1.98 13.49
C ASP A 46 -10.29 0.53 13.32
N LYS A 47 -11.10 -0.33 12.70
CA LYS A 47 -10.72 -1.73 12.47
C LYS A 47 -9.47 -1.86 11.61
N LEU A 48 -9.35 -1.01 10.59
CA LEU A 48 -8.17 -0.99 9.72
C LEU A 48 -6.94 -0.50 10.48
N LYS A 49 -7.08 0.55 11.29
CA LYS A 49 -6.02 1.05 12.18
C LYS A 49 -5.55 -0.02 13.17
N GLU A 50 -6.48 -0.69 13.83
CA GLU A 50 -6.19 -1.76 14.78
C GLU A 50 -5.46 -2.91 14.10
N SER A 51 -5.91 -3.33 12.91
CA SER A 51 -5.27 -4.39 12.13
C SER A 51 -3.83 -4.04 11.76
N ILE A 52 -3.60 -2.82 11.25
CA ILE A 52 -2.24 -2.34 10.91
C ILE A 52 -1.34 -2.31 12.15
N ASN A 53 -1.86 -1.81 13.28
CA ASN A 53 -1.11 -1.72 14.53
C ASN A 53 -0.77 -3.09 15.11
N PHE A 54 -1.69 -4.05 15.02
CA PHE A 54 -1.49 -5.42 15.48
C PHE A 54 -0.33 -6.09 14.72
N SER A 55 -0.25 -5.91 13.40
CA SER A 55 0.77 -6.56 12.56
C SER A 55 2.05 -5.75 12.34
N LYS A 56 2.21 -4.57 12.96
CA LYS A 56 3.30 -3.60 12.66
C LYS A 56 4.73 -4.17 12.80
N ASN A 57 4.91 -5.21 13.61
CA ASN A 57 6.21 -5.84 13.84
C ASN A 57 6.61 -6.75 12.68
N ASP A 58 5.65 -7.38 12.02
CA ASP A 58 5.88 -8.38 10.98
C ASP A 58 5.60 -7.86 9.57
N ILE A 59 4.79 -6.81 9.47
CA ILE A 59 4.29 -6.24 8.23
C ILE A 59 4.62 -4.74 8.17
N GLU A 60 5.18 -4.31 7.04
CA GLU A 60 5.24 -2.91 6.64
C GLU A 60 3.98 -2.60 5.80
N CYS A 61 3.10 -1.74 6.31
CA CYS A 61 1.86 -1.38 5.63
C CYS A 61 2.02 -0.06 4.85
N PHE A 62 1.43 0.00 3.67
CA PHE A 62 1.33 1.20 2.83
C PHE A 62 -0.12 1.46 2.42
N ILE A 63 -0.54 2.71 2.49
CA ILE A 63 -1.85 3.19 2.06
C ILE A 63 -1.63 4.09 0.84
N ILE A 64 -2.17 3.68 -0.30
CA ILE A 64 -2.07 4.43 -1.55
C ILE A 64 -3.44 5.00 -1.86
N THR A 65 -3.53 6.30 -2.08
CA THR A 65 -4.83 6.96 -2.27
C THR A 65 -4.82 7.92 -3.45
N SER A 66 -6.00 8.16 -4.02
CA SER A 66 -6.26 9.25 -4.97
C SER A 66 -6.95 10.45 -4.32
N SER A 67 -7.13 10.43 -3.00
CA SER A 67 -7.80 11.51 -2.25
C SER A 67 -7.02 12.81 -2.23
N THR A 68 -7.72 13.90 -1.92
CA THR A 68 -7.13 15.23 -1.84
C THR A 68 -6.22 15.36 -0.62
N GLN A 69 -5.29 16.32 -0.67
CA GLN A 69 -4.41 16.61 0.47
C GLN A 69 -5.20 16.93 1.75
N ASN A 70 -6.31 17.67 1.61
CA ASN A 70 -7.18 18.03 2.72
C ASN A 70 -7.80 16.80 3.40
N ASP A 71 -8.35 15.86 2.62
CA ASP A 71 -8.95 14.63 3.17
C ASP A 71 -7.90 13.76 3.88
N ILE A 72 -6.68 13.74 3.33
CA ILE A 72 -5.57 13.00 3.92
C ILE A 72 -5.16 13.63 5.26
N GLU A 73 -5.07 14.96 5.33
CA GLU A 73 -4.73 15.69 6.57
C GLU A 73 -5.76 15.44 7.66
N ILE A 74 -7.06 15.52 7.33
CA ILE A 74 -8.15 15.18 8.25
C ILE A 74 -7.97 13.76 8.81
N LEU A 75 -7.64 12.78 7.95
CA LEU A 75 -7.44 11.40 8.38
C LEU A 75 -6.20 11.26 9.29
N ILE A 76 -5.09 11.88 8.91
CA ILE A 76 -3.84 11.83 9.66
C ILE A 76 -4.06 12.38 11.07
N GLU A 77 -4.73 13.51 11.21
CA GLU A 77 -5.04 14.11 12.51
C GLU A 77 -5.97 13.22 13.34
N LYS A 78 -7.08 12.76 12.75
CA LYS A 78 -8.08 11.94 13.42
C LYS A 78 -7.50 10.65 14.00
N TYR A 79 -6.64 9.98 13.24
CA TYR A 79 -6.11 8.66 13.60
C TYR A 79 -4.66 8.67 14.07
N ASN A 80 -4.00 9.84 14.10
CA ASN A 80 -2.57 10.01 14.36
C ASN A 80 -1.70 9.11 13.46
N LEU A 81 -1.98 9.13 12.15
CA LEU A 81 -1.29 8.26 11.19
C LEU A 81 0.08 8.82 10.81
N ASN A 82 1.04 7.92 10.65
CA ASN A 82 2.37 8.29 10.20
C ASN A 82 2.38 8.48 8.67
N LYS A 83 2.75 9.70 8.24
CA LYS A 83 2.87 10.10 6.83
C LYS A 83 3.80 9.22 5.99
N SER A 84 4.74 8.50 6.62
CA SER A 84 5.67 7.59 5.93
C SER A 84 5.02 6.31 5.38
N PHE A 85 3.75 6.06 5.70
CA PHE A 85 2.98 4.91 5.19
C PHE A 85 1.88 5.31 4.22
N ILE A 86 1.68 6.61 3.96
CA ILE A 86 0.62 7.10 3.09
C ILE A 86 1.26 7.73 1.85
N SER A 87 0.73 7.43 0.68
CA SER A 87 1.13 8.05 -0.58
C SER A 87 -0.10 8.44 -1.39
N ASN A 88 -0.04 9.62 -2.00
CA ASN A 88 -0.94 10.06 -3.06
C ASN A 88 -0.28 10.03 -4.46
N ASP A 89 0.97 9.56 -4.56
CA ASP A 89 1.70 9.38 -5.82
C ASP A 89 1.43 7.99 -6.40
N PHE A 90 0.18 7.75 -6.79
CA PHE A 90 -0.30 6.42 -7.15
C PHE A 90 -0.13 6.09 -8.64
N LYS A 91 0.23 7.05 -9.50
CA LYS A 91 0.17 6.86 -10.97
C LYS A 91 1.10 5.75 -11.44
N SER A 92 2.39 5.85 -11.14
CA SER A 92 3.37 4.83 -11.58
C SER A 92 3.09 3.48 -10.93
N PHE A 93 2.77 3.48 -9.63
CA PHE A 93 2.43 2.28 -8.87
C PHE A 93 1.20 1.54 -9.45
N SER A 94 0.08 2.24 -9.61
CA SER A 94 -1.18 1.66 -10.11
C SER A 94 -1.04 1.07 -11.52
N LYS A 95 -0.11 1.58 -12.35
CA LYS A 95 0.20 1.00 -13.66
C LYS A 95 0.96 -0.34 -13.53
N ILE A 96 1.92 -0.42 -12.62
CA ILE A 96 2.75 -1.63 -12.43
C ILE A 96 1.89 -2.78 -11.87
N PHE A 97 0.98 -2.48 -10.96
CA PHE A 97 0.16 -3.49 -10.29
C PHE A 97 -1.21 -3.70 -10.95
N ASP A 98 -1.48 -3.03 -12.07
CA ASP A 98 -2.76 -3.07 -12.79
C ASP A 98 -3.95 -2.80 -11.84
N LEU A 99 -3.95 -1.60 -11.25
CA LEU A 99 -4.91 -1.13 -10.24
C LEU A 99 -5.64 0.14 -10.72
N ARG A 100 -5.89 0.22 -12.02
CA ARG A 100 -6.66 1.32 -12.61
C ARG A 100 -7.91 0.80 -13.29
N ASP A 101 -9.01 1.52 -13.13
CA ASP A 101 -10.23 1.25 -13.88
C ASP A 101 -10.12 1.75 -15.33
N GLU A 102 -11.15 1.50 -16.12
CA GLU A 102 -11.26 1.94 -17.52
C GLU A 102 -11.15 3.47 -17.68
N LYS A 103 -11.43 4.22 -16.62
CA LYS A 103 -11.36 5.69 -16.55
C LYS A 103 -10.04 6.19 -15.96
N ASN A 104 -9.05 5.31 -15.76
CA ASN A 104 -7.76 5.58 -15.12
C ASN A 104 -7.82 5.97 -13.63
N ASN A 105 -8.92 5.73 -12.94
CA ASN A 105 -9.02 5.94 -11.49
C ASN A 105 -8.35 4.79 -10.74
N LEU A 106 -7.82 5.09 -9.55
CA LEU A 106 -7.30 4.08 -8.65
C LEU A 106 -8.44 3.14 -8.22
N ILE A 107 -8.20 1.83 -8.31
CA ILE A 107 -9.14 0.81 -7.82
C ILE A 107 -8.83 0.52 -6.34
N LYS A 108 -9.86 0.23 -5.54
CA LYS A 108 -9.71 -0.23 -4.15
C LYS A 108 -9.22 -1.68 -4.13
N SER A 109 -8.14 -1.96 -3.41
CA SER A 109 -7.49 -3.27 -3.43
C SER A 109 -6.61 -3.50 -2.23
N LEU A 110 -6.32 -4.78 -1.98
CA LEU A 110 -5.37 -5.26 -0.98
C LEU A 110 -4.35 -6.15 -1.66
N ILE A 111 -3.07 -5.84 -1.47
CA ILE A 111 -1.96 -6.63 -2.01
C ILE A 111 -1.04 -7.02 -0.85
N MET A 112 -0.76 -8.30 -0.72
CA MET A 112 0.19 -8.83 0.24
C MET A 112 1.41 -9.39 -0.49
N ILE A 113 2.59 -8.92 -0.09
CA ILE A 113 3.88 -9.32 -0.63
C ILE A 113 4.69 -9.94 0.51
N ASN A 114 5.19 -11.15 0.30
CA ASN A 114 6.04 -11.81 1.29
C ASN A 114 7.48 -11.25 1.30
N LYS A 115 8.32 -11.79 2.19
CA LYS A 115 9.73 -11.39 2.35
C LYS A 115 10.59 -11.70 1.13
N ASP A 116 10.14 -12.63 0.29
CA ASP A 116 10.78 -13.06 -0.96
C ASP A 116 10.30 -12.26 -2.20
N CYS A 117 9.61 -11.13 -1.98
CA CYS A 117 9.07 -10.26 -3.03
C CYS A 117 8.01 -10.91 -3.92
N GLN A 118 7.28 -11.89 -3.41
CA GLN A 118 6.22 -12.56 -4.15
C GLN A 118 4.85 -12.06 -3.70
N ILE A 119 3.95 -11.80 -4.65
CA ILE A 119 2.55 -11.51 -4.36
C ILE A 119 1.91 -12.81 -3.88
N ILE A 120 1.61 -12.89 -2.59
CA ILE A 120 0.93 -14.05 -1.98
C ILE A 120 -0.59 -13.89 -2.00
N HIS A 121 -1.07 -12.65 -2.12
CA HIS A 121 -2.48 -12.33 -2.17
C HIS A 121 -2.70 -10.99 -2.87
N LYS A 122 -3.69 -10.93 -3.76
CA LYS A 122 -4.18 -9.71 -4.40
C LYS A 122 -5.70 -9.81 -4.47
N GLU A 123 -6.39 -8.84 -3.88
CA GLU A 123 -7.84 -8.75 -3.87
C GLU A 123 -8.26 -7.36 -4.37
N ILE A 124 -9.21 -7.31 -5.30
CA ILE A 124 -9.83 -6.08 -5.80
C ILE A 124 -11.21 -5.99 -5.13
N LEU A 125 -11.51 -4.86 -4.50
CA LEU A 125 -12.67 -4.63 -3.64
C LEU A 125 -13.71 -3.71 -4.28
#